data_AF-A0A2E7SZL5-F1
#
_entry.id   AF-A0A2E7SZL5-F1
#
_cell.length_a   1.000
_cell.length_b   1.000
_cell.length_c   1.000
_cell.angle_alpha   90.00
_cell.angle_beta   90.00
_cell.angle_gamma   90.00
#
_symmetry.space_group_name_H-M   'P 1'
#
loop_
_entity.id
_entity.type
_entity.pdbx_description
1 polymer ?
#
loop_
_entity_poly.entity_id
_entity_poly.type
_entity_poly.pdbx_seq_one_letter_code
_entity_poly.pdbx_strand_id
1 'polypeptide(L)'
;MGITAMIPGTTIDGLLSEAEERWHDIFDAEALRMQVMLICPRKERKILEMHGDMVEHGQPVIGVFHRPRAVARLLEEQGLNPRDASFEFLDLATTDLGPWMQHMITNEKWVRGSISIQPVPFSVDVPAQRAFENITMLCFRHPSLPAIERYYLPFPPTSIPNKCFVSLPRRQAAELARQQAEILGVGRAAEPATPEPVLVEEPTAPAPEPTQSPETKTVEAAEVTIPEQESVPLPVIETESPDGPQSVTEAITKATTDGFEEMQAAGDELEEANVPLPTADVTDEAEQAAPEPVEEPQTEIEIEFRALVTELMANGVEPSDMVDDPRWEPINERAAAVGFETWPVFMELTSVQ
;
A
#
# COMPACT_ATOMS: atom_id res chain seq x y z
N MET A 1 -13.29 -11.69 10.22
CA MET A 1 -11.89 -11.22 10.26
C MET A 1 -11.18 -11.67 8.98
N GLY A 2 -10.31 -10.87 8.36
CA GLY A 2 -9.57 -11.20 7.14
C GLY A 2 -8.18 -11.80 7.38
N ILE A 3 -7.39 -11.90 6.30
CA ILE A 3 -5.94 -12.20 6.29
C ILE A 3 -5.27 -11.15 5.40
N THR A 4 -4.23 -10.49 5.92
CA THR A 4 -3.54 -9.40 5.25
C THR A 4 -2.18 -9.84 4.72
N ALA A 5 -1.94 -9.57 3.44
CA ALA A 5 -0.69 -9.85 2.74
C ALA A 5 -0.07 -8.54 2.23
N MET A 6 1.26 -8.46 2.20
CA MET A 6 1.99 -7.32 1.67
C MET A 6 2.55 -7.64 0.29
N ILE A 7 2.20 -6.83 -0.71
CA ILE A 7 2.66 -6.95 -2.09
C ILE A 7 3.54 -5.72 -2.40
N PRO A 8 4.85 -5.88 -2.59
CA PRO A 8 5.75 -4.77 -2.86
C PRO A 8 5.68 -4.33 -4.33
N GLY A 9 5.93 -3.03 -4.57
CA GLY A 9 6.21 -2.52 -5.92
C GLY A 9 5.01 -2.49 -6.87
N THR A 10 3.79 -2.46 -6.34
CA THR A 10 2.55 -2.40 -7.13
C THR A 10 1.73 -1.15 -6.78
N THR A 11 0.65 -0.93 -7.51
CA THR A 11 -0.30 0.17 -7.34
C THR A 11 -1.70 -0.38 -7.08
N ILE A 12 -2.62 0.46 -6.61
CA ILE A 12 -4.03 0.07 -6.46
C ILE A 12 -4.61 -0.27 -7.83
N ASP A 13 -4.35 0.57 -8.84
CA ASP A 13 -4.80 0.32 -10.22
C ASP A 13 -4.28 -1.01 -10.78
N GLY A 14 -3.00 -1.33 -10.53
CA GLY A 14 -2.40 -2.58 -10.99
C GLY A 14 -3.06 -3.80 -10.35
N LEU A 15 -3.27 -3.75 -9.02
CA LEU A 15 -3.95 -4.83 -8.31
C LEU A 15 -5.42 -4.98 -8.70
N LEU A 16 -6.12 -3.87 -8.96
CA LEU A 16 -7.51 -3.92 -9.43
C LEU A 16 -7.61 -4.45 -10.87
N SER A 17 -6.64 -4.12 -11.74
CA SER A 17 -6.60 -4.63 -13.11
C SER A 17 -6.36 -6.14 -13.18
N GLU A 18 -5.60 -6.68 -12.22
CA GLU A 18 -5.32 -8.11 -12.08
C GLU A 18 -6.34 -8.83 -11.16
N ALA A 19 -7.34 -8.13 -10.61
CA ALA A 19 -8.12 -8.64 -9.48
C ALA A 19 -8.93 -9.90 -9.81
N GLU A 20 -9.57 -9.96 -10.99
CA GLU A 20 -10.34 -11.13 -11.43
C GLU A 20 -9.45 -12.38 -11.60
N GLU A 21 -8.24 -12.21 -12.14
CA GLU A 21 -7.28 -13.30 -12.30
C GLU A 21 -6.62 -13.68 -10.98
N ARG A 22 -6.34 -12.70 -10.12
CA ARG A 22 -5.60 -12.92 -8.87
C ARG A 22 -6.47 -13.48 -7.75
N TRP A 23 -7.73 -13.07 -7.68
CA TRP A 23 -8.64 -13.36 -6.58
C TRP A 23 -9.88 -14.14 -6.99
N HIS A 24 -10.14 -14.33 -8.29
CA HIS A 24 -11.25 -15.15 -8.80
C HIS A 24 -12.57 -14.83 -8.09
N ASP A 25 -13.27 -15.84 -7.58
CA ASP A 25 -14.59 -15.74 -6.91
C ASP A 25 -14.60 -14.89 -5.63
N ILE A 26 -13.43 -14.46 -5.14
CA ILE A 26 -13.32 -13.54 -3.98
C ILE A 26 -13.64 -12.11 -4.40
N PHE A 27 -13.23 -11.74 -5.61
CA PHE A 27 -13.40 -10.39 -6.13
C PHE A 27 -14.66 -10.31 -6.98
N ASP A 28 -15.55 -9.39 -6.62
CA ASP A 28 -16.72 -9.06 -7.42
C ASP A 28 -16.46 -7.76 -8.20
N ALA A 29 -16.36 -7.87 -9.52
CA ALA A 29 -16.12 -6.73 -10.40
C ALA A 29 -17.31 -5.76 -10.45
N GLU A 30 -18.53 -6.23 -10.13
CA GLU A 30 -19.74 -5.40 -10.10
C GLU A 30 -19.91 -4.67 -8.76
N ALA A 31 -19.09 -5.00 -7.75
CA ALA A 31 -19.17 -4.36 -6.45
C ALA A 31 -18.72 -2.89 -6.54
N LEU A 32 -19.55 -1.97 -6.02
CA LEU A 32 -19.21 -0.56 -5.97
C LEU A 32 -18.05 -0.33 -4.99
N ARG A 33 -16.88 0.03 -5.52
CA ARG A 33 -15.68 0.35 -4.74
C ARG A 33 -15.54 1.84 -4.51
N MET A 34 -14.86 2.19 -3.43
CA MET A 34 -14.54 3.57 -3.09
C MET A 34 -13.16 3.66 -2.49
N GLN A 35 -12.54 4.83 -2.68
CA GLN A 35 -11.25 5.14 -2.09
C GLN A 35 -11.40 6.17 -0.97
N VAL A 36 -10.75 5.90 0.16
CA VAL A 36 -10.71 6.79 1.32
C VAL A 36 -9.26 7.01 1.77
N MET A 37 -9.03 8.09 2.49
CA MET A 37 -7.73 8.41 3.07
C MET A 37 -7.76 8.19 4.58
N LEU A 38 -6.77 7.48 5.11
CA LEU A 38 -6.56 7.32 6.54
C LEU A 38 -5.31 8.10 6.96
N ILE A 39 -5.41 8.83 8.06
CA ILE A 39 -4.30 9.59 8.66
C ILE A 39 -4.13 9.13 10.11
N CYS A 40 -3.05 8.41 10.39
CA CYS A 40 -2.75 7.85 11.70
C CYS A 40 -1.40 8.34 12.24
N PRO A 41 -1.17 8.28 13.56
CA PRO A 41 0.15 8.48 14.13
C PRO A 41 1.11 7.42 13.59
N ARG A 42 2.35 7.82 13.35
CA ARG A 42 3.36 6.92 12.77
C ARG A 42 3.60 5.65 13.60
N LYS A 43 3.48 5.75 14.93
CA LYS A 43 3.57 4.63 15.87
C LYS A 43 2.48 3.55 15.68
N GLU A 44 1.32 3.94 15.16
CA GLU A 44 0.16 3.06 14.96
C GLU A 44 0.10 2.47 13.55
N ARG A 45 1.02 2.87 12.67
CA ARG A 45 1.10 2.37 11.29
C ARG A 45 1.05 0.84 11.23
N LYS A 46 1.79 0.15 12.11
CA LYS A 46 1.86 -1.32 12.06
C LYS A 46 0.54 -2.01 12.39
N ILE A 47 -0.29 -1.36 13.22
CA ILE A 47 -1.62 -1.83 13.56
C ILE A 47 -2.54 -1.69 12.34
N LEU A 48 -2.46 -0.56 11.64
CA LEU A 48 -3.20 -0.32 10.39
C LEU A 48 -2.80 -1.26 9.25
N GLU A 49 -1.50 -1.53 9.11
CA GLU A 49 -1.00 -2.54 8.15
C GLU A 49 -1.63 -3.93 8.37
N MET A 50 -2.09 -4.24 9.58
CA MET A 50 -2.70 -5.52 9.96
C MET A 50 -4.20 -5.38 10.28
N HIS A 51 -4.82 -4.23 10.01
CA HIS A 51 -6.19 -3.94 10.42
C HIS A 51 -7.21 -4.89 9.79
N GLY A 52 -6.94 -5.30 8.55
CA GLY A 52 -7.73 -6.31 7.87
C GLY A 52 -7.82 -7.66 8.58
N ASP A 53 -6.85 -8.00 9.44
CA ASP A 53 -6.89 -9.24 10.24
C ASP A 53 -7.86 -9.15 11.41
N MET A 54 -8.22 -7.93 11.82
CA MET A 54 -9.12 -7.64 12.93
C MET A 54 -10.55 -7.36 12.47
N VAL A 55 -10.75 -7.05 11.19
CA VAL A 55 -12.04 -6.67 10.60
C VAL A 55 -12.59 -7.77 9.72
N GLU A 56 -13.90 -8.00 9.78
CA GLU A 56 -14.60 -8.81 8.79
C GLU A 56 -15.09 -7.95 7.62
N HIS A 57 -14.78 -8.38 6.42
CA HIS A 57 -15.13 -7.72 5.16
C HIS A 57 -15.45 -8.78 4.10
N GLY A 58 -16.26 -8.40 3.12
CA GLY A 58 -16.74 -9.31 2.08
C GLY A 58 -15.91 -9.29 0.80
N GLN A 59 -15.22 -8.19 0.52
CA GLN A 59 -14.42 -7.98 -0.69
C GLN A 59 -12.95 -7.69 -0.35
N PRO A 60 -11.99 -7.96 -1.25
CA PRO A 60 -10.60 -7.58 -1.07
C PRO A 60 -10.46 -6.09 -0.77
N VAL A 61 -9.67 -5.76 0.26
CA VAL A 61 -9.36 -4.39 0.66
C VAL A 61 -7.89 -4.10 0.38
N ILE A 62 -7.58 -2.97 -0.26
CA ILE A 62 -6.23 -2.63 -0.72
C ILE A 62 -5.81 -1.31 -0.07
N GLY A 63 -4.79 -1.35 0.79
CA GLY A 63 -4.21 -0.19 1.45
C GLY A 63 -2.81 0.14 0.91
N VAL A 64 -2.55 1.41 0.60
CA VAL A 64 -1.22 1.88 0.16
C VAL A 64 -0.78 3.05 1.01
N PHE A 65 0.34 2.88 1.72
CA PHE A 65 0.93 3.96 2.49
C PHE A 65 1.73 4.89 1.59
N HIS A 66 1.43 6.19 1.62
CA HIS A 66 2.24 7.21 0.95
C HIS A 66 3.16 7.93 1.94
N ARG A 67 4.36 8.29 1.49
CA ARG A 67 5.33 9.10 2.25
C ARG A 67 5.56 10.41 1.50
N PRO A 68 4.98 11.54 1.95
CA PRO A 68 5.04 12.82 1.25
C PRO A 68 6.38 13.53 1.49
N ARG A 69 7.50 12.92 1.06
CA ARG A 69 8.85 13.48 1.26
C ARG A 69 9.06 14.77 0.49
N ALA A 70 8.70 14.76 -0.79
CA ALA A 70 8.93 15.89 -1.68
C ALA A 70 8.01 17.08 -1.38
N VAL A 71 6.82 16.82 -0.83
CA VAL A 71 5.79 17.83 -0.52
C VAL A 71 5.66 18.11 0.98
N ALA A 72 6.65 17.71 1.78
CA ALA A 72 6.59 17.82 3.24
C ALA A 72 6.29 19.25 3.71
N ARG A 73 6.91 20.24 3.07
CA ARG A 73 6.71 21.67 3.37
C ARG A 73 5.24 22.11 3.24
N LEU A 74 4.52 21.60 2.23
CA LEU A 74 3.10 21.95 2.00
C LEU A 74 2.16 21.40 3.08
N LEU A 75 2.57 20.33 3.78
CA LEU A 75 1.83 19.79 4.92
C LEU A 75 2.19 20.54 6.21
N GLU A 76 3.46 20.92 6.36
CA GLU A 76 3.93 21.74 7.47
C GLU A 76 3.27 23.12 7.49
N GLU A 77 3.04 23.73 6.31
CA GLU A 77 2.26 24.97 6.16
C GLU A 77 0.81 24.85 6.65
N GLN A 78 0.23 23.64 6.60
CA GLN A 78 -1.09 23.34 7.15
C GLN A 78 -1.05 22.97 8.64
N GLY A 79 0.13 23.01 9.27
CA GLY A 79 0.34 22.70 10.69
C GLY A 79 0.49 21.21 10.99
N LEU A 80 0.63 20.34 9.98
CA LEU A 80 0.85 18.91 10.17
C LEU A 80 2.31 18.55 9.85
N ASN A 81 3.02 17.99 10.83
CA ASN A 81 4.36 17.43 10.62
C ASN A 81 4.26 16.03 9.95
N PRO A 82 4.77 15.84 8.71
CA PRO A 82 4.68 14.57 8.00
C PRO A 82 5.44 13.42 8.67
N ARG A 83 6.37 13.71 9.59
CA ARG A 83 7.13 12.70 10.31
C ARG A 83 6.32 12.04 11.42
N ASP A 84 5.31 12.73 11.95
CA ASP A 84 4.49 12.25 13.06
C ASP A 84 3.28 11.44 12.59
N ALA A 85 2.94 11.55 11.30
CA ALA A 85 1.80 10.90 10.69
C ALA A 85 2.21 9.82 9.66
N SER A 86 1.29 8.90 9.40
CA SER A 86 1.29 8.02 8.23
C SER A 86 -0.01 8.24 7.47
N PHE A 87 0.10 8.22 6.15
CA PHE A 87 -0.99 8.46 5.23
C PHE A 87 -1.21 7.20 4.42
N GLU A 88 -2.44 6.71 4.42
CA GLU A 88 -2.83 5.51 3.71
C GLU A 88 -4.00 5.83 2.78
N PHE A 89 -3.87 5.42 1.53
CA PHE A 89 -4.96 5.37 0.58
C PHE A 89 -5.54 3.97 0.62
N LEU A 90 -6.81 3.88 1.00
CA LEU A 90 -7.50 2.63 1.18
C LEU A 90 -8.61 2.52 0.15
N ASP A 91 -8.55 1.46 -0.65
CA ASP A 91 -9.59 1.09 -1.60
C ASP A 91 -10.34 -0.14 -1.09
N LEU A 92 -11.66 -0.04 -1.00
CA LEU A 92 -12.54 -1.06 -0.44
C LEU A 92 -13.93 -1.01 -1.08
N ALA A 93 -14.67 -2.11 -0.96
CA ALA A 93 -16.10 -2.10 -1.31
C ALA A 93 -16.86 -1.14 -0.38
N THR A 94 -17.82 -0.40 -0.95
CA THR A 94 -18.62 0.59 -0.21
C THR A 94 -19.40 -0.06 0.94
N THR A 95 -19.80 -1.32 0.78
CA THR A 95 -20.47 -2.13 1.80
C THR A 95 -19.59 -2.43 3.01
N ASP A 96 -18.27 -2.50 2.82
CA ASP A 96 -17.30 -2.85 3.85
C ASP A 96 -16.78 -1.63 4.63
N LEU A 97 -17.05 -0.39 4.17
CA LEU A 97 -16.59 0.83 4.84
C LEU A 97 -17.10 0.95 6.29
N GLY A 98 -18.37 0.64 6.52
CA GLY A 98 -18.97 0.70 7.86
C GLY A 98 -18.23 -0.22 8.85
N PRO A 99 -18.19 -1.55 8.60
CA PRO A 99 -17.43 -2.49 9.40
C PRO A 99 -15.95 -2.11 9.57
N TRP A 100 -15.30 -1.67 8.49
CA TRP A 100 -13.88 -1.29 8.49
C TRP A 100 -13.58 -0.14 9.43
N MET A 101 -14.42 0.89 9.45
CA MET A 101 -14.22 2.09 10.26
C MET A 101 -14.85 2.01 11.64
N GLN A 102 -15.68 1.00 11.92
CA GLN A 102 -16.51 0.94 13.13
C GLN A 102 -15.66 1.06 14.41
N HIS A 103 -14.66 0.20 14.57
CA HIS A 103 -13.81 0.20 15.76
C HIS A 103 -13.06 1.52 15.95
N MET A 104 -12.52 2.06 14.85
CA MET A 104 -11.73 3.30 14.84
C MET A 104 -12.59 4.51 15.26
N ILE A 105 -13.84 4.57 14.80
CA ILE A 105 -14.75 5.66 15.15
C ILE A 105 -15.29 5.49 16.58
N THR A 106 -15.73 4.28 16.96
CA THR A 106 -16.40 4.09 18.26
C THR A 106 -15.43 4.09 19.42
N ASN A 107 -14.27 3.45 19.28
CA ASN A 107 -13.35 3.21 20.39
C ASN A 107 -12.22 4.24 20.39
N GLU A 108 -11.58 4.45 19.24
CA GLU A 108 -10.44 5.36 19.11
C GLU A 108 -10.85 6.81 18.77
N LYS A 109 -12.15 7.07 18.57
CA LYS A 109 -12.71 8.40 18.31
C LYS A 109 -12.11 9.08 17.08
N TRP A 110 -11.84 8.31 16.03
CA TRP A 110 -11.40 8.85 14.75
C TRP A 110 -12.43 9.84 14.19
N VAL A 111 -11.90 10.93 13.64
CA VAL A 111 -12.69 12.02 13.09
C VAL A 111 -12.85 11.79 11.60
N ARG A 112 -14.11 11.72 11.15
CA ARG A 112 -14.47 11.71 9.73
C ARG A 112 -14.47 13.14 9.19
N GLY A 113 -13.85 13.33 8.03
CA GLY A 113 -13.83 14.59 7.29
C GLY A 113 -13.75 14.35 5.79
N SER A 114 -13.47 15.43 5.07
CA SER A 114 -13.23 15.44 3.63
C SER A 114 -11.88 16.09 3.38
N ILE A 115 -11.15 15.59 2.39
CA ILE A 115 -9.85 16.14 1.98
C ILE A 115 -9.81 16.33 0.47
N SER A 116 -9.14 17.38 0.02
CA SER A 116 -8.88 17.63 -1.40
C SER A 116 -7.49 17.10 -1.76
N ILE A 117 -7.44 16.07 -2.59
CA ILE A 117 -6.21 15.60 -3.21
C ILE A 117 -5.95 16.43 -4.46
N GLN A 118 -4.77 17.03 -4.53
CA GLN A 118 -4.37 17.94 -5.60
C GLN A 118 -3.04 17.47 -6.22
N PRO A 119 -2.81 17.73 -7.51
CA PRO A 119 -1.49 17.53 -8.08
C PRO A 119 -0.47 18.44 -7.38
N VAL A 120 0.78 17.99 -7.30
CA VAL A 120 1.85 18.82 -6.73
C VAL A 120 1.96 20.14 -7.54
N PRO A 121 2.04 21.30 -6.86
CA PRO A 121 2.28 22.55 -7.55
C PRO A 121 3.63 22.53 -8.28
N PHE A 122 3.69 23.09 -9.48
CA PHE A 122 4.92 23.19 -10.27
C PHE A 122 6.10 23.84 -9.50
N SER A 123 5.81 24.67 -8.50
CA SER A 123 6.82 25.32 -7.65
C SER A 123 7.64 24.37 -6.78
N VAL A 124 7.21 23.12 -6.59
CA VAL A 124 7.88 22.15 -5.68
C VAL A 124 8.91 21.29 -6.41
N ASP A 125 9.02 21.41 -7.74
CA ASP A 125 10.05 20.76 -8.57
C ASP A 125 10.28 19.27 -8.27
N VAL A 126 9.18 18.51 -8.18
CA VAL A 126 9.25 17.05 -8.03
C VAL A 126 9.45 16.42 -9.41
N PRO A 127 10.45 15.54 -9.60
CA PRO A 127 10.63 14.87 -10.88
C PRO A 127 9.46 13.92 -11.20
N ALA A 128 9.21 13.73 -12.50
CA ALA A 128 8.23 12.77 -13.02
C ALA A 128 6.78 12.97 -12.51
N GLN A 129 6.31 14.21 -12.39
CA GLN A 129 4.90 14.48 -12.04
C GLN A 129 3.96 14.19 -13.22
N ARG A 130 2.79 13.63 -12.90
CA ARG A 130 1.65 13.54 -13.81
C ARG A 130 0.51 14.37 -13.25
N ALA A 131 0.11 15.42 -13.96
CA ALA A 131 -1.05 16.21 -13.57
C ALA A 131 -2.32 15.35 -13.58
N PHE A 132 -3.20 15.58 -12.60
CA PHE A 132 -4.53 14.97 -12.51
C PHE A 132 -5.50 15.98 -11.89
N GLU A 133 -6.81 15.74 -12.05
CA GLU A 133 -7.84 16.62 -11.52
C GLU A 133 -7.89 16.60 -9.99
N ASN A 134 -8.42 17.67 -9.39
CA ASN A 134 -8.58 17.70 -7.95
C ASN A 134 -9.65 16.68 -7.51
N ILE A 135 -9.27 15.75 -6.65
CA ILE A 135 -10.16 14.70 -6.15
C ILE A 135 -10.59 15.07 -4.74
N THR A 136 -11.91 15.13 -4.51
CA THR A 136 -12.44 15.24 -3.14
C THR A 136 -12.72 13.84 -2.62
N MET A 137 -12.09 13.45 -1.52
CA MET A 137 -12.25 12.11 -0.94
C MET A 137 -12.55 12.15 0.55
N LEU A 138 -13.19 11.08 1.04
CA LEU A 138 -13.42 10.90 2.47
C LEU A 138 -12.08 10.68 3.18
N CYS A 139 -11.90 11.37 4.29
CA CYS A 139 -10.72 11.25 5.14
C CYS A 139 -11.13 10.83 6.55
N PHE A 140 -10.46 9.83 7.10
CA PHE A 140 -10.57 9.50 8.52
C PHE A 140 -9.23 9.77 9.19
N ARG A 141 -9.27 10.56 10.25
CA ARG A 141 -8.07 11.04 10.93
C ARG A 141 -8.11 10.66 12.41
N HIS A 142 -6.98 10.19 12.92
CA HIS A 142 -6.78 9.98 14.34
C HIS A 142 -6.88 11.31 15.12
N PRO A 143 -7.59 11.36 16.27
CA PRO A 143 -7.87 12.60 16.98
C PRO A 143 -6.63 13.38 17.43
N SER A 144 -5.49 12.70 17.64
CA SER A 144 -4.24 13.34 18.08
C SER A 144 -3.52 14.16 17.02
N LEU A 145 -3.89 14.03 15.74
CA LEU A 145 -3.24 14.73 14.63
C LEU A 145 -4.01 15.98 14.23
N PRO A 146 -3.35 17.04 13.72
CA PRO A 146 -4.05 18.20 13.19
C PRO A 146 -4.84 17.84 11.92
N ALA A 147 -5.94 18.55 11.67
CA ALA A 147 -6.68 18.41 10.42
C ALA A 147 -5.94 19.09 9.28
N ILE A 148 -6.03 18.51 8.09
CA ILE A 148 -5.52 19.09 6.84
C ILE A 148 -6.65 19.15 5.82
N GLU A 149 -6.63 20.15 4.96
CA GLU A 149 -7.65 20.34 3.92
C GLU A 149 -7.17 19.83 2.57
N ARG A 150 -5.85 19.91 2.32
CA ARG A 150 -5.24 19.59 1.04
C ARG A 150 -4.12 18.58 1.20
N TYR A 151 -4.08 17.61 0.30
CA TYR A 151 -2.97 16.67 0.19
C TYR A 151 -2.45 16.67 -1.23
N TYR A 152 -1.13 16.73 -1.38
CA TYR A 152 -0.50 16.87 -2.68
C TYR A 152 0.17 15.56 -3.09
N LEU A 153 -0.07 15.13 -4.32
CA LEU A 153 0.53 13.93 -4.89
C LEU A 153 1.12 14.18 -6.28
N PRO A 154 2.23 13.50 -6.64
CA PRO A 154 2.80 13.59 -7.98
C PRO A 154 2.03 12.77 -9.02
N PHE A 155 1.20 11.83 -8.58
CA PHE A 155 0.38 10.94 -9.39
C PHE A 155 -1.00 10.79 -8.74
N PRO A 156 -2.04 10.33 -9.47
CA PRO A 156 -3.30 9.95 -8.86
C PRO A 156 -3.11 8.98 -7.69
N PRO A 157 -3.95 9.04 -6.64
CA PRO A 157 -3.86 8.16 -5.46
C PRO A 157 -3.77 6.66 -5.78
N THR A 158 -4.46 6.23 -6.83
CA THR A 158 -4.52 4.82 -7.24
C THR A 158 -3.25 4.33 -7.93
N SER A 159 -2.44 5.25 -8.48
CA SER A 159 -1.23 4.94 -9.25
C SER A 159 0.06 5.13 -8.44
N ILE A 160 -0.01 5.29 -7.11
CA ILE A 160 1.17 5.44 -6.26
C ILE A 160 1.87 4.08 -6.12
N PRO A 161 3.12 3.91 -6.62
CA PRO A 161 3.86 2.67 -6.46
C PRO A 161 4.41 2.56 -5.04
N ASN A 162 3.96 1.56 -4.28
CA ASN A 162 4.51 1.27 -2.95
C ASN A 162 4.21 -0.17 -2.51
N LYS A 163 4.46 -0.45 -1.23
CA LYS A 163 3.96 -1.64 -0.55
C LYS A 163 2.44 -1.53 -0.38
N CYS A 164 1.72 -2.39 -1.09
CA CYS A 164 0.28 -2.54 -0.96
C CYS A 164 -0.02 -3.60 0.11
N PHE A 165 -0.92 -3.28 1.02
CA PHE A 165 -1.44 -4.17 2.06
C PHE A 165 -2.82 -4.63 1.63
N VAL A 166 -2.92 -5.89 1.20
CA VAL A 166 -4.16 -6.47 0.70
C VAL A 166 -4.74 -7.36 1.78
N SER A 167 -5.95 -7.04 2.23
CA SER A 167 -6.70 -7.91 3.12
C SER A 167 -7.73 -8.73 2.35
N LEU A 168 -7.72 -10.05 2.54
CA LEU A 168 -8.65 -10.99 1.92
C LEU A 168 -9.64 -11.56 2.96
N PRO A 169 -10.93 -11.74 2.62
CA PRO A 169 -11.93 -12.36 3.49
C PRO A 169 -11.55 -13.79 3.89
N ARG A 170 -11.57 -14.15 5.20
CA ARG A 170 -11.08 -15.47 5.67
C ARG A 170 -11.73 -16.69 5.04
N ARG A 171 -13.05 -16.66 4.79
CA ARG A 171 -13.75 -17.84 4.23
C ARG A 171 -13.18 -18.25 2.89
N GLN A 172 -12.77 -17.29 2.08
CA GLN A 172 -12.25 -17.55 0.75
C GLN A 172 -10.71 -17.49 0.71
N ALA A 173 -10.07 -16.70 1.58
CA ALA A 173 -8.62 -16.69 1.75
C ALA A 173 -8.06 -18.04 2.23
N ALA A 174 -8.82 -18.81 3.01
CA ALA A 174 -8.44 -20.17 3.40
C ALA A 174 -8.46 -21.15 2.21
N GLU A 175 -9.34 -20.96 1.24
CA GLU A 175 -9.38 -21.76 0.01
C GLU A 175 -8.26 -21.36 -0.95
N LEU A 176 -7.99 -20.07 -1.08
CA LEU A 176 -6.90 -19.57 -1.92
C LEU A 176 -5.53 -19.92 -1.31
N ALA A 177 -5.36 -19.89 0.01
CA ALA A 177 -4.17 -20.40 0.68
C ALA A 177 -3.98 -21.92 0.49
N ARG A 178 -5.07 -22.69 0.42
CA ARG A 178 -5.03 -24.12 0.04
C ARG A 178 -4.60 -24.30 -1.42
N GLN A 179 -5.15 -23.51 -2.34
CA GLN A 179 -4.75 -23.54 -3.75
C GLN A 179 -3.29 -23.12 -3.94
N GLN A 180 -2.83 -22.08 -3.24
CA GLN A 180 -1.43 -21.67 -3.24
C GLN A 180 -0.51 -22.75 -2.66
N ALA A 181 -0.90 -23.40 -1.56
CA ALA A 181 -0.15 -24.52 -0.99
C ALA A 181 -0.12 -25.76 -1.91
N GLU A 182 -1.21 -26.01 -2.65
CA GLU A 182 -1.32 -27.07 -3.65
C GLU A 182 -0.43 -26.80 -4.87
N ILE A 183 -0.42 -25.56 -5.36
CA ILE A 183 0.42 -25.11 -6.48
C ILE A 183 1.91 -25.09 -6.10
N LEU A 184 2.24 -24.73 -4.85
CA LEU A 184 3.63 -24.67 -4.37
C LEU A 184 4.18 -26.04 -3.91
N GLY A 185 3.37 -27.11 -3.93
CA GLY A 185 3.82 -28.48 -3.66
C GLY A 185 4.36 -28.74 -2.25
N VAL A 186 4.12 -27.84 -1.29
CA VAL A 186 4.55 -28.00 0.10
C VAL A 186 3.40 -28.60 0.91
N GLY A 187 3.26 -29.92 0.88
CA GLY A 187 2.16 -30.57 1.60
C GLY A 187 1.96 -32.08 1.45
N ARG A 188 3.02 -32.87 1.22
CA ARG A 188 3.01 -34.31 1.57
C ARG A 188 3.92 -34.55 2.76
N ALA A 189 3.58 -33.96 3.90
CA ALA A 189 4.04 -34.45 5.18
C ALA A 189 2.90 -35.30 5.76
N ALA A 190 3.17 -36.59 5.92
CA ALA A 190 2.23 -37.60 6.39
C ALA A 190 1.51 -37.17 7.67
N GLU A 191 0.21 -37.44 7.72
CA GLU A 191 -0.61 -37.32 8.92
C GLU A 191 0.08 -38.03 10.11
N PRO A 192 0.37 -37.33 11.22
CA PRO A 192 0.60 -38.02 12.48
C PRO A 192 -0.75 -38.49 13.00
N ALA A 193 -0.90 -39.81 13.05
CA ALA A 193 -2.03 -40.53 13.61
C ALA A 193 -2.48 -39.93 14.96
N THR A 194 -3.72 -39.44 15.00
CA THR A 194 -4.41 -39.13 16.25
C THR A 194 -5.10 -40.41 16.73
N PRO A 195 -4.85 -40.90 17.96
CA PRO A 195 -5.52 -42.08 18.48
C PRO A 195 -7.00 -41.79 18.76
N GLU A 196 -7.85 -42.71 18.32
CA GLU A 196 -9.32 -42.68 18.42
C GLU A 196 -9.80 -42.43 19.86
N PRO A 197 -10.77 -41.52 20.08
CA PRO A 197 -11.51 -41.51 21.33
C PRO A 197 -12.53 -42.64 21.33
N VAL A 198 -12.35 -43.54 22.30
CA VAL A 198 -13.23 -44.65 22.66
C VAL A 198 -14.69 -44.18 22.79
N LEU A 199 -15.54 -44.70 21.90
CA LEU A 199 -16.99 -44.70 22.04
C LEU A 199 -17.36 -45.52 23.29
N VAL A 200 -17.94 -44.86 24.29
CA VAL A 200 -18.75 -45.54 25.30
C VAL A 200 -20.21 -45.26 24.95
N GLU A 201 -20.85 -46.26 24.36
CA GLU A 201 -22.30 -46.38 24.24
C GLU A 201 -22.91 -46.73 25.60
N GLU A 202 -23.96 -46.02 26.01
CA GLU A 202 -24.98 -46.52 26.93
C GLU A 202 -26.36 -45.96 26.54
N PRO A 203 -27.47 -46.66 26.85
CA PRO A 203 -28.42 -47.09 25.83
C PRO A 203 -29.78 -46.37 25.84
N THR A 204 -30.48 -46.60 24.75
CA THR A 204 -31.78 -46.11 24.30
C THR A 204 -33.00 -46.49 25.17
N ALA A 205 -34.00 -45.57 25.15
CA ALA A 205 -35.46 -45.78 25.13
C ALA A 205 -36.26 -45.64 26.45
N PRO A 206 -37.58 -45.32 26.41
CA PRO A 206 -38.42 -44.77 25.33
C PRO A 206 -39.29 -43.55 25.74
N ALA A 207 -39.92 -42.93 24.73
CA ALA A 207 -40.93 -41.87 24.80
C ALA A 207 -42.23 -42.27 25.55
N PRO A 208 -43.08 -41.28 25.89
CA PRO A 208 -44.36 -41.21 25.18
C PRO A 208 -44.81 -39.80 24.75
N GLU A 209 -45.51 -39.84 23.61
CA GLU A 209 -46.48 -38.99 22.90
C GLU A 209 -47.22 -37.77 23.56
N PRO A 210 -47.87 -36.93 22.73
CA PRO A 210 -47.89 -35.47 22.84
C PRO A 210 -49.14 -34.91 23.51
N THR A 211 -49.05 -33.70 24.09
CA THR A 211 -50.25 -32.93 24.46
C THR A 211 -49.99 -31.43 24.40
N GLN A 212 -50.62 -30.80 23.41
CA GLN A 212 -51.27 -29.47 23.39
C GLN A 212 -50.47 -28.20 23.77
N SER A 213 -50.44 -27.28 22.80
CA SER A 213 -50.19 -25.85 22.96
C SER A 213 -51.17 -25.18 23.94
N PRO A 214 -50.80 -24.01 24.49
CA PRO A 214 -51.54 -22.83 24.04
C PRO A 214 -50.67 -21.57 23.83
N GLU A 215 -51.00 -20.89 22.73
CA GLU A 215 -51.22 -19.44 22.59
C GLU A 215 -50.31 -18.47 23.36
N THR A 216 -49.46 -17.77 22.61
CA THR A 216 -49.00 -16.42 22.96
C THR A 216 -49.26 -15.45 21.82
N LYS A 217 -50.36 -14.72 22.02
CA LYS A 217 -50.75 -13.39 21.53
C LYS A 217 -49.69 -12.64 20.71
N THR A 218 -50.02 -12.52 19.43
CA THR A 218 -49.65 -11.42 18.53
C THR A 218 -50.02 -10.07 19.16
N VAL A 219 -49.07 -9.13 19.12
CA VAL A 219 -49.31 -7.70 19.35
C VAL A 219 -49.15 -7.02 18.00
N GLU A 220 -50.25 -6.45 17.51
CA GLU A 220 -50.33 -5.57 16.35
C GLU A 220 -49.54 -4.29 16.60
N ALA A 221 -48.75 -3.86 15.62
CA ALA A 221 -48.24 -2.50 15.52
C ALA A 221 -48.48 -1.99 14.09
N ALA A 222 -49.50 -1.15 14.02
CA ALA A 222 -49.94 -0.21 12.98
C ALA A 222 -49.08 -0.04 11.71
N GLU A 223 -49.77 -0.14 10.58
CA GLU A 223 -49.37 0.31 9.24
C GLU A 223 -48.93 1.78 9.24
N VAL A 224 -47.74 2.05 8.71
CA VAL A 224 -47.31 3.39 8.30
C VAL A 224 -47.38 3.46 6.78
N THR A 225 -48.39 4.17 6.29
CA THR A 225 -48.60 4.48 4.87
C THR A 225 -47.51 5.43 4.37
N ILE A 226 -46.73 5.01 3.37
CA ILE A 226 -45.76 5.85 2.67
C ILE A 226 -46.49 6.54 1.50
N PRO A 227 -46.46 7.87 1.37
CA PRO A 227 -47.03 8.55 0.21
C PRO A 227 -46.14 8.38 -1.04
N GLU A 228 -46.81 8.08 -2.15
CA GLU A 228 -46.27 7.89 -3.50
C GLU A 228 -45.57 9.17 -3.99
N GLN A 229 -44.31 9.08 -4.43
CA GLN A 229 -43.57 10.23 -4.96
C GLN A 229 -43.77 10.35 -6.47
N GLU A 230 -44.26 11.52 -6.87
CA GLU A 230 -44.52 11.96 -8.24
C GLU A 230 -43.21 12.15 -9.02
N SER A 231 -43.11 11.50 -10.18
CA SER A 231 -41.96 11.49 -11.07
C SER A 231 -41.75 12.84 -11.76
N VAL A 232 -40.55 13.42 -11.63
CA VAL A 232 -40.14 14.64 -12.34
C VAL A 232 -39.55 14.27 -13.72
N PRO A 233 -39.94 14.93 -14.83
CA PRO A 233 -39.45 14.57 -16.17
C PRO A 233 -38.04 15.12 -16.43
N LEU A 234 -37.23 14.33 -17.15
CA LEU A 234 -35.90 14.71 -17.64
C LEU A 234 -36.01 15.71 -18.81
N PRO A 235 -35.06 16.66 -18.94
CA PRO A 235 -35.07 17.63 -20.03
C PRO A 235 -34.69 16.97 -21.37
N VAL A 236 -35.45 17.31 -22.42
CA VAL A 236 -35.20 16.94 -23.81
C VAL A 236 -34.16 17.91 -24.38
N ILE A 237 -33.08 17.39 -24.96
CA ILE A 237 -32.12 18.18 -25.72
C ILE A 237 -32.57 18.15 -27.18
N GLU A 238 -32.96 19.31 -27.70
CA GLU A 238 -33.20 19.55 -29.12
C GLU A 238 -31.86 19.53 -29.87
N THR A 239 -31.71 18.54 -30.75
CA THR A 239 -30.63 18.47 -31.74
C THR A 239 -31.00 19.30 -32.97
N GLU A 240 -30.22 20.31 -33.31
CA GLU A 240 -30.07 20.78 -34.70
C GLU A 240 -28.85 21.71 -34.89
N SER A 241 -27.76 21.18 -35.44
CA SER A 241 -27.04 21.78 -36.58
C SER A 241 -25.99 20.79 -37.14
N PRO A 242 -25.72 20.84 -38.46
CA PRO A 242 -25.22 19.69 -39.21
C PRO A 242 -23.83 19.97 -39.79
N ASP A 243 -22.77 19.54 -39.09
CA ASP A 243 -21.50 19.15 -39.72
C ASP A 243 -20.57 18.57 -38.65
N GLY A 244 -20.49 17.23 -38.59
CA GLY A 244 -19.64 16.50 -37.66
C GLY A 244 -19.78 14.98 -37.86
N PRO A 245 -18.70 14.20 -37.72
CA PRO A 245 -18.68 12.79 -38.08
C PRO A 245 -19.63 11.99 -37.17
N GLN A 246 -20.49 11.18 -37.78
CA GLN A 246 -21.61 10.50 -37.11
C GLN A 246 -21.23 9.23 -36.35
N SER A 247 -19.96 9.04 -35.96
CA SER A 247 -19.55 7.89 -35.16
C SER A 247 -18.32 8.15 -34.30
N VAL A 248 -18.41 7.75 -33.03
CA VAL A 248 -17.32 7.78 -32.03
C VAL A 248 -16.10 6.98 -32.50
N THR A 249 -16.31 5.97 -33.35
CA THR A 249 -15.23 5.15 -33.91
C THR A 249 -14.37 5.88 -34.96
N GLU A 250 -14.93 6.85 -35.68
CA GLU A 250 -14.18 7.62 -36.70
C GLU A 250 -13.36 8.75 -36.07
N ALA A 251 -13.76 9.27 -34.91
CA ALA A 251 -12.99 10.26 -34.16
C ALA A 251 -11.69 9.66 -33.59
N ILE A 252 -11.73 8.39 -33.18
CA ILE A 252 -10.60 7.69 -32.57
C ILE A 252 -9.56 7.30 -33.63
N THR A 253 -9.99 6.81 -34.80
CA THR A 253 -9.07 6.42 -35.89
C THR A 253 -8.37 7.62 -36.53
N LYS A 254 -9.03 8.76 -36.67
CA LYS A 254 -8.39 9.97 -37.20
C LYS A 254 -7.35 10.55 -36.25
N ALA A 255 -7.61 10.55 -34.94
CA ALA A 255 -6.66 11.04 -33.94
C ALA A 255 -5.40 10.16 -33.82
N THR A 256 -5.49 8.86 -34.16
CA THR A 256 -4.37 7.92 -34.04
C THR A 256 -3.44 7.96 -35.25
N THR A 257 -3.94 8.33 -36.44
CA THR A 257 -3.12 8.39 -37.67
C THR A 257 -2.30 9.67 -37.76
N ASP A 258 -2.88 10.81 -37.36
CA ASP A 258 -2.19 12.11 -37.44
C ASP A 258 -1.05 12.23 -36.39
N GLY A 259 -1.18 11.56 -35.23
CA GLY A 259 -0.16 11.57 -34.18
C GLY A 259 1.07 10.70 -34.47
N PHE A 260 0.97 9.74 -35.39
CA PHE A 260 2.09 8.82 -35.69
C PHE A 260 3.04 9.38 -36.77
N GLU A 261 2.53 10.17 -37.72
CA GLU A 261 3.37 10.85 -38.73
C GLU A 261 4.19 12.00 -38.12
N GLU A 262 3.66 12.68 -37.09
CA GLU A 262 4.33 13.81 -36.42
C GLU A 262 5.51 13.35 -35.53
N MET A 263 5.43 12.16 -34.91
CA MET A 263 6.53 11.58 -34.14
C MET A 263 7.65 10.99 -35.02
N GLN A 264 7.34 10.52 -36.23
CA GLN A 264 8.35 10.00 -37.14
C GLN A 264 9.17 11.11 -37.82
N ALA A 265 8.59 12.30 -38.01
CA ALA A 265 9.29 13.47 -38.52
C ALA A 265 10.25 14.12 -37.51
N ALA A 266 10.00 13.97 -36.20
CA ALA A 266 10.84 14.53 -35.14
C ALA A 266 12.06 13.65 -34.76
N GLY A 267 12.11 12.40 -35.24
CA GLY A 267 13.19 11.44 -34.96
C GLY A 267 14.39 11.52 -35.89
N ASP A 268 14.28 12.22 -37.02
CA ASP A 268 15.32 12.27 -38.08
C ASP A 268 16.19 13.54 -38.01
N GLU A 269 15.99 14.44 -37.04
CA GLU A 269 16.65 15.77 -36.97
C GLU A 269 17.69 15.93 -35.84
N LEU A 270 18.11 14.86 -35.15
CA LEU A 270 19.03 14.96 -34.00
C LEU A 270 20.27 14.05 -34.05
N GLU A 271 20.83 13.79 -35.24
CA GLU A 271 22.23 13.39 -35.37
C GLU A 271 23.09 14.54 -35.93
N GLU A 272 24.29 14.68 -35.36
CA GLU A 272 25.38 15.62 -35.66
C GLU A 272 25.37 16.99 -34.97
N ALA A 273 25.91 17.03 -33.74
CA ALA A 273 26.78 18.13 -33.30
C ALA A 273 27.81 17.64 -32.27
N ASN A 274 28.95 17.17 -32.76
CA ASN A 274 30.14 16.83 -31.98
C ASN A 274 30.87 18.13 -31.58
N VAL A 275 30.99 18.44 -30.28
CA VAL A 275 31.77 19.57 -29.76
C VAL A 275 32.73 19.06 -28.66
N PRO A 276 34.06 19.23 -28.81
CA PRO A 276 35.04 18.75 -27.84
C PRO A 276 35.30 19.78 -26.72
N LEU A 277 35.44 19.31 -25.48
CA LEU A 277 35.91 20.10 -24.33
C LEU A 277 37.43 19.93 -24.10
N PRO A 278 38.08 20.93 -23.47
CA PRO A 278 39.52 21.17 -23.62
C PRO A 278 40.40 20.38 -22.65
N THR A 279 41.56 19.97 -23.16
CA THR A 279 42.73 19.47 -22.44
C THR A 279 43.48 20.62 -21.75
N ALA A 280 43.92 20.38 -20.52
CA ALA A 280 45.00 21.12 -19.88
C ALA A 280 46.07 20.12 -19.41
N ASP A 281 47.28 20.30 -19.94
CA ASP A 281 48.51 19.59 -19.63
C ASP A 281 48.96 19.83 -18.18
N VAL A 282 49.44 18.77 -17.50
CA VAL A 282 50.71 18.80 -16.78
C VAL A 282 51.31 17.39 -16.65
N THR A 283 52.60 17.35 -17.00
CA THR A 283 53.60 16.28 -16.99
C THR A 283 53.91 15.72 -15.60
N ASP A 284 54.15 14.41 -15.49
CA ASP A 284 55.46 13.84 -15.09
C ASP A 284 55.47 12.29 -15.14
N GLU A 285 56.58 11.74 -15.65
CA GLU A 285 56.90 10.31 -15.67
C GLU A 285 57.37 9.82 -14.30
N ALA A 286 56.83 8.69 -13.80
CA ALA A 286 57.52 7.80 -12.87
C ALA A 286 56.93 6.37 -12.89
N GLU A 287 57.73 5.46 -13.43
CA GLU A 287 57.97 4.05 -13.09
C GLU A 287 57.09 3.29 -12.05
N GLN A 288 56.60 2.13 -12.49
CA GLN A 288 56.38 0.87 -11.75
C GLN A 288 55.49 0.84 -10.49
N ALA A 289 54.31 0.21 -10.61
CA ALA A 289 53.91 -1.00 -9.87
C ALA A 289 52.50 -1.43 -10.31
N ALA A 290 52.21 -2.73 -10.24
CA ALA A 290 50.87 -3.29 -10.51
C ALA A 290 49.80 -2.58 -9.66
N PRO A 291 48.55 -2.41 -10.15
CA PRO A 291 47.51 -1.80 -9.33
C PRO A 291 47.18 -2.72 -8.16
N GLU A 292 47.60 -2.33 -6.96
CA GLU A 292 46.93 -2.75 -5.73
C GLU A 292 45.46 -2.31 -5.81
N PRO A 293 44.52 -3.10 -5.28
CA PRO A 293 43.10 -2.74 -5.31
C PRO A 293 42.93 -1.40 -4.59
N VAL A 294 42.32 -0.45 -5.30
CA VAL A 294 41.97 0.87 -4.77
C VAL A 294 41.01 0.64 -3.61
N GLU A 295 41.51 0.68 -2.38
CA GLU A 295 40.65 0.80 -1.20
C GLU A 295 39.91 2.14 -1.32
N GLU A 296 38.59 2.05 -1.48
CA GLU A 296 37.70 3.20 -1.37
C GLU A 296 38.00 3.91 -0.05
N PRO A 297 38.00 5.26 0.00
CA PRO A 297 38.29 5.98 1.24
C PRO A 297 37.24 5.61 2.29
N GLN A 298 37.61 4.72 3.23
CA GLN A 298 36.77 4.31 4.34
C GLN A 298 36.35 5.56 5.11
N THR A 299 35.05 5.72 5.30
CA THR A 299 34.52 6.86 6.06
C THR A 299 34.97 6.74 7.52
N GLU A 300 35.18 7.87 8.22
CA GLU A 300 35.61 7.85 9.62
C GLU A 300 34.69 7.00 10.53
N ILE A 301 33.40 6.94 10.17
CA ILE A 301 32.38 6.15 10.88
C ILE A 301 32.50 4.66 10.60
N GLU A 302 32.93 4.27 9.40
CA GLU A 302 33.21 2.86 9.08
C GLU A 302 34.41 2.34 9.87
N ILE A 303 35.48 3.13 9.99
CA ILE A 303 36.66 2.77 10.80
C ILE A 303 36.27 2.59 12.27
N GLU A 304 35.47 3.52 12.81
CA GLU A 304 34.98 3.47 14.20
C GLU A 304 34.10 2.23 14.44
N PHE A 305 33.21 1.90 13.50
CA PHE A 305 32.35 0.72 13.58
C PHE A 305 33.14 -0.59 13.50
N ARG A 306 34.05 -0.71 12.52
CA ARG A 306 34.92 -1.90 12.36
C ARG A 306 35.80 -2.10 13.60
N ALA A 307 36.31 -1.02 14.21
CA ALA A 307 37.09 -1.07 15.43
C ALA A 307 36.26 -1.61 16.62
N LEU A 308 35.02 -1.14 16.80
CA LEU A 308 34.13 -1.62 17.86
C LEU A 308 33.84 -3.13 17.71
N VAL A 309 33.46 -3.57 16.51
CA VAL A 309 33.15 -4.99 16.24
C VAL A 309 34.38 -5.86 16.46
N THR A 310 35.56 -5.42 16.01
CA THR A 310 36.82 -6.15 16.22
C THR A 310 37.21 -6.22 17.70
N GLU A 311 37.02 -5.14 18.46
CA GLU A 311 37.25 -5.11 19.91
C GLU A 311 36.33 -6.10 20.64
N LEU A 312 35.04 -6.12 20.29
CA LEU A 312 34.06 -7.02 20.89
C LEU A 312 34.36 -8.49 20.55
N MET A 313 34.79 -8.77 19.32
CA MET A 313 35.21 -10.12 18.92
C MET A 313 36.48 -10.54 19.67
N ALA A 314 37.45 -9.65 19.84
CA ALA A 314 38.67 -9.91 20.61
C ALA A 314 38.40 -10.16 22.10
N ASN A 315 37.34 -9.55 22.64
CA ASN A 315 36.87 -9.76 24.01
C ASN A 315 35.98 -11.02 24.16
N GLY A 316 35.74 -11.77 23.08
CA GLY A 316 34.98 -13.02 23.09
C GLY A 316 33.46 -12.83 23.21
N VAL A 317 32.95 -11.66 22.83
CA VAL A 317 31.51 -11.39 22.78
C VAL A 317 30.92 -12.05 21.53
N GLU A 318 29.83 -12.79 21.68
CA GLU A 318 29.15 -13.41 20.53
C GLU A 318 28.44 -12.36 19.67
N PRO A 319 28.35 -12.53 18.34
CA PRO A 319 27.70 -11.57 17.44
C PRO A 319 26.27 -11.19 17.83
N SER A 320 25.51 -12.08 18.47
CA SER A 320 24.17 -11.78 18.99
C SER A 320 24.19 -10.71 20.08
N ASP A 321 25.23 -10.70 20.90
CA ASP A 321 25.34 -9.87 22.10
C ASP A 321 26.04 -8.54 21.80
N MET A 322 26.69 -8.41 20.64
CA MET A 322 27.35 -7.18 20.19
C MET A 322 26.36 -6.04 19.91
N VAL A 323 25.15 -6.39 19.45
CA VAL A 323 24.07 -5.45 19.15
C VAL A 323 23.52 -4.79 20.41
N ASP A 324 23.71 -5.44 21.56
CA ASP A 324 23.30 -4.95 22.88
C ASP A 324 24.39 -4.07 23.55
N ASP A 325 25.56 -3.86 22.93
CA ASP A 325 26.60 -2.97 23.47
C ASP A 325 26.09 -1.50 23.44
N PRO A 326 26.21 -0.73 24.55
CA PRO A 326 25.77 0.66 24.61
C PRO A 326 26.40 1.60 23.56
N ARG A 327 27.54 1.22 22.98
CA ARG A 327 28.24 1.96 21.91
C ARG A 327 27.73 1.62 20.51
N TRP A 328 26.94 0.55 20.36
CA TRP A 328 26.38 0.13 19.09
C TRP A 328 25.38 1.15 18.52
N GLU A 329 24.39 1.53 19.32
CA GLU A 329 23.31 2.42 18.87
C GLU A 329 23.79 3.83 18.47
N PRO A 330 24.69 4.51 19.22
CA PRO A 330 25.22 5.81 18.81
C PRO A 330 26.02 5.80 17.51
N ILE A 331 26.78 4.73 17.24
CA ILE A 331 27.54 4.58 15.99
C ILE A 331 26.58 4.28 14.84
N ASN A 332 25.57 3.45 15.07
CA ASN A 332 24.54 3.13 14.09
C ASN A 332 23.71 4.37 13.69
N GLU A 333 23.37 5.23 14.65
CA GLU A 333 22.68 6.50 14.39
C GLU A 333 23.55 7.45 13.54
N ARG A 334 24.84 7.57 13.86
CA ARG A 334 25.79 8.38 13.10
C ARG A 334 26.02 7.83 11.69
N ALA A 335 26.13 6.51 11.55
CA ALA A 335 26.24 5.82 10.28
C ALA A 335 25.02 6.07 9.38
N ALA A 336 23.82 5.93 9.93
CA ALA A 336 22.59 6.23 9.21
C ALA A 336 22.51 7.70 8.76
N ALA A 337 23.09 8.64 9.52
CA ALA A 337 23.10 10.06 9.18
C ALA A 337 23.97 10.41 7.95
N VAL A 338 25.05 9.65 7.70
CA VAL A 338 25.88 9.76 6.48
C VAL A 338 25.47 8.77 5.38
N GLY A 339 24.40 7.99 5.59
CA GLY A 339 23.93 6.99 4.62
C GLY A 339 24.81 5.75 4.55
N PHE A 340 25.61 5.47 5.59
CA PHE A 340 26.41 4.26 5.72
C PHE A 340 25.58 3.16 6.40
N GLU A 341 25.49 1.99 5.77
CA GLU A 341 24.80 0.83 6.34
C GLU A 341 25.78 -0.06 7.12
N THR A 342 25.57 -0.18 8.43
CA THR A 342 26.44 -0.94 9.36
C THR A 342 26.25 -2.46 9.25
N TRP A 343 25.06 -2.93 8.88
CA TRP A 343 24.72 -4.37 8.83
C TRP A 343 25.53 -5.20 7.82
N PRO A 344 25.74 -4.76 6.56
CA PRO A 344 26.59 -5.49 5.62
C PRO A 344 28.03 -5.66 6.12
N VAL A 345 28.60 -4.59 6.70
CA VAL A 345 29.96 -4.61 7.25
C VAL A 345 30.05 -5.47 8.51
N PHE A 346 29.01 -5.49 9.34
CA PHE A 346 28.93 -6.39 10.49
C PHE A 346 28.91 -7.86 10.07
N MET A 347 28.11 -8.20 9.04
CA MET A 347 28.07 -9.56 8.49
C MET A 347 29.41 -9.96 7.87
N GLU A 348 30.06 -9.04 7.16
CA GLU A 348 31.41 -9.27 6.63
C GLU A 348 32.39 -9.62 7.77
N LEU A 349 32.46 -8.80 8.82
CA LEU A 349 33.39 -9.01 9.93
C LEU A 349 33.09 -10.27 10.76
N THR A 350 31.81 -10.61 10.97
CA THR A 350 31.40 -11.78 11.77
C THR A 350 31.39 -13.08 10.97
N SER A 351 31.39 -13.02 9.64
CA SER A 351 31.49 -14.19 8.76
C SER A 351 32.92 -14.72 8.55
N VAL A 352 33.94 -13.97 8.95
CA VAL A 352 35.37 -14.33 8.79
C VAL A 352 35.84 -15.33 9.87
N GLN A 353 34.92 -16.01 10.57
CA GLN A 353 35.22 -16.97 11.64
C GLN A 353 35.08 -18.44 11.22
#